data_AF-A0A6S6G1H2-F1
#
_entry.id   AF-A0A6S6G1H2-F1
#
_cell.length_a   1.000
_cell.length_b   1.000
_cell.length_c   1.000
_cell.angle_alpha   90.00
_cell.angle_beta   90.00
_cell.angle_gamma   90.00
#
_symmetry.space_group_name_H-M   'P 1'
#
loop_
_entity.id
_entity.type
_entity.pdbx_description
1 polymer ?
#
loop_
_entity_poly.entity_id
_entity_poly.type
_entity_poly.pdbx_seq_one_letter_code
_entity_poly.pdbx_strand_id
1 'polypeptide(L)'
;MVKEADPTIVTVMGGANAAWPLSLGLAKAFPWIDHFFAGEADVDFPEFCEDYLRRGIRPEARVIRSEPVRDMRTVFPPDYTDFFADLRPVQASGALPDWLPRYLMMETSRGCWWGAKNHCTFCGLNGEGMAFREKPVATVKAELDALQPWGVERVWMTDNIMPVRYLRDLLPDLAAAGAPMKLFYEVKANLTEAQVDTMAMGGVVAIQPGIESLSSPVLKLMRKGVSAHQNIALLRHGRGIGMQFYWGIIYGFPGEEVEHYEAMVRLMPKLEHLHAPTGGNKILIDRYSPYYFDPIGLGIGEITPAPGYRQLYPLHVGADEVGYHFGGTYTTPLLDDADLRSRLTAAIESWKAAWRQEPPPALELFQIGATEAVLDTRKVARAPMTPLTPAQAALLRALDKPTSRRSIPPEKHADVAWLVARDFVIDHEDMLMNIVVRARPAVIARRAAAGATALEAAA
;
A
#
# COMPACT_ATOMS: atom_id res chain seq x y z
N MET A 1 1.44 -9.07 -35.77
CA MET A 1 0.07 -9.61 -35.84
C MET A 1 -0.96 -8.58 -36.32
N VAL A 2 -1.22 -7.44 -35.64
CA VAL A 2 -2.22 -6.44 -36.11
C VAL A 2 -1.82 -5.77 -37.44
N LYS A 3 -0.66 -5.10 -37.50
CA LYS A 3 -0.16 -4.41 -38.71
C LYS A 3 0.16 -5.36 -39.87
N GLU A 4 0.42 -6.62 -39.59
CA GLU A 4 0.62 -7.66 -40.61
C GLU A 4 -0.72 -8.08 -41.24
N ALA A 5 -1.79 -8.15 -40.43
CA ALA A 5 -3.13 -8.44 -40.91
C ALA A 5 -3.71 -7.26 -41.70
N ASP A 6 -3.50 -6.04 -41.22
CA ASP A 6 -3.88 -4.82 -41.92
C ASP A 6 -2.93 -3.66 -41.58
N PRO A 7 -2.07 -3.22 -42.51
CA PRO A 7 -1.13 -2.13 -42.26
C PRO A 7 -1.81 -0.75 -42.15
N THR A 8 -3.07 -0.63 -42.57
CA THR A 8 -3.84 0.63 -42.54
C THR A 8 -4.37 0.98 -41.15
N ILE A 9 -4.48 -0.02 -40.25
CA ILE A 9 -4.91 0.18 -38.86
C ILE A 9 -3.93 1.11 -38.16
N VAL A 10 -4.41 2.23 -37.62
CA VAL A 10 -3.61 3.13 -36.78
C VAL A 10 -3.50 2.55 -35.37
N THR A 11 -2.26 2.47 -34.88
CA THR A 11 -1.90 1.88 -33.59
C THR A 11 -1.39 2.95 -32.64
N VAL A 12 -1.91 2.92 -31.41
CA VAL A 12 -1.63 3.92 -30.38
C VAL A 12 -1.18 3.22 -29.11
N MET A 13 -0.21 3.80 -28.40
CA MET A 13 0.25 3.33 -27.09
C MET A 13 0.26 4.46 -26.07
N GLY A 14 -0.07 4.15 -24.81
CA GLY A 14 -0.05 5.11 -23.71
C GLY A 14 0.08 4.42 -22.35
N GLY A 15 -0.18 5.15 -21.27
CA GLY A 15 -0.11 4.67 -19.90
C GLY A 15 1.20 5.05 -19.19
N ALA A 16 1.30 4.72 -17.89
CA ALA A 16 2.38 5.20 -17.02
C ALA A 16 3.81 4.85 -17.52
N ASN A 17 3.98 3.72 -18.19
CA ASN A 17 5.28 3.31 -18.76
C ASN A 17 5.59 3.95 -20.12
N ALA A 18 4.62 4.65 -20.73
CA ALA A 18 4.81 5.50 -21.90
C ALA A 18 4.83 7.00 -21.52
N ALA A 19 4.86 7.33 -20.22
CA ALA A 19 5.03 8.69 -19.74
C ALA A 19 6.33 9.31 -20.28
N TRP A 20 6.38 10.63 -20.35
CA TRP A 20 7.58 11.32 -20.78
C TRP A 20 8.73 11.18 -19.75
N PRO A 21 9.99 10.96 -20.18
CA PRO A 21 10.48 10.85 -21.56
C PRO A 21 10.55 9.43 -22.13
N LEU A 22 10.04 8.41 -21.42
CA LEU A 22 10.11 7.01 -21.83
C LEU A 22 9.49 6.75 -23.21
N SER A 23 8.43 7.50 -23.57
CA SER A 23 7.81 7.45 -24.90
C SER A 23 8.78 7.67 -26.06
N LEU A 24 9.84 8.46 -25.88
CA LEU A 24 10.86 8.65 -26.91
C LEU A 24 11.63 7.35 -27.19
N GLY A 25 12.08 6.68 -26.13
CA GLY A 25 12.77 5.39 -26.23
C GLY A 25 11.85 4.31 -26.83
N LEU A 26 10.59 4.28 -26.38
CA LEU A 26 9.59 3.34 -26.92
C LEU A 26 9.30 3.58 -28.40
N ALA A 27 9.21 4.84 -28.84
CA ALA A 27 9.01 5.17 -30.25
C ALA A 27 10.18 4.74 -31.14
N LYS A 28 11.42 4.75 -30.61
CA LYS A 28 12.60 4.17 -31.28
C LYS A 28 12.59 2.64 -31.28
N ALA A 29 12.13 2.03 -30.19
CA ALA A 29 12.07 0.57 -30.04
C ALA A 29 11.01 -0.06 -30.94
N PHE A 30 9.87 0.62 -31.10
CA PHE A 30 8.70 0.10 -31.78
C PHE A 30 8.31 1.00 -32.96
N PRO A 31 9.06 0.97 -34.08
CA PRO A 31 8.78 1.81 -35.24
C PRO A 31 7.43 1.53 -35.92
N TRP A 32 6.83 0.36 -35.66
CA TRP A 32 5.52 -0.03 -36.20
C TRP A 32 4.32 0.53 -35.42
N ILE A 33 4.55 1.13 -34.23
CA ILE A 33 3.49 1.84 -33.49
C ILE A 33 3.43 3.27 -34.01
N ASP A 34 2.24 3.71 -34.39
CA ASP A 34 2.08 4.99 -35.07
C ASP A 34 2.19 6.18 -34.11
N HIS A 35 1.49 6.14 -32.97
CA HIS A 35 1.44 7.24 -32.00
C HIS A 35 1.63 6.76 -30.55
N PHE A 36 2.30 7.58 -29.75
CA PHE A 36 2.53 7.38 -28.32
C PHE A 36 2.00 8.60 -27.57
N PHE A 37 1.10 8.38 -26.61
CA PHE A 37 0.65 9.43 -25.71
C PHE A 37 1.50 9.41 -24.44
N ALA A 38 2.22 10.52 -24.23
CA ALA A 38 3.16 10.70 -23.15
C ALA A 38 2.56 11.66 -22.10
N GLY A 39 1.85 11.08 -21.14
CA GLY A 39 1.23 11.79 -20.03
C GLY A 39 -0.24 11.41 -19.83
N GLU A 40 -1.03 12.34 -19.29
CA GLU A 40 -2.43 12.14 -18.94
C GLU A 40 -3.34 12.43 -20.14
N ALA A 41 -3.62 11.42 -20.97
CA ALA A 41 -4.24 11.57 -22.28
C ALA A 41 -5.78 11.69 -22.27
N ASP A 42 -6.40 12.01 -21.13
CA ASP A 42 -7.86 12.06 -20.96
C ASP A 42 -8.55 13.04 -21.91
N VAL A 43 -7.83 14.05 -22.41
CA VAL A 43 -8.33 15.04 -23.37
C VAL A 43 -7.77 14.79 -24.78
N ASP A 44 -6.45 14.68 -24.90
CA ASP A 44 -5.79 14.60 -26.21
C ASP A 44 -6.13 13.31 -26.97
N PHE A 45 -6.37 12.19 -26.26
CA PHE A 45 -6.70 10.93 -26.93
C PHE A 45 -8.12 10.92 -27.51
N PRO A 46 -9.17 11.35 -26.77
CA PRO A 46 -10.49 11.55 -27.38
C PRO A 46 -10.47 12.55 -28.54
N GLU A 47 -9.75 13.67 -28.43
CA GLU A 47 -9.60 14.63 -29.53
C GLU A 47 -8.93 14.02 -30.75
N PHE A 48 -7.86 13.24 -30.54
CA PHE A 48 -7.21 12.46 -31.59
C PHE A 48 -8.17 11.49 -32.28
N CYS A 49 -8.99 10.77 -31.51
CA CYS A 49 -9.99 9.84 -32.06
C CYS A 49 -11.04 10.59 -32.89
N GLU A 50 -11.53 11.73 -32.42
CA GLU A 50 -12.49 12.56 -33.15
C GLU A 50 -11.90 13.09 -34.47
N ASP A 51 -10.69 13.63 -34.44
CA ASP A 51 -9.99 14.13 -35.62
C ASP A 51 -9.70 13.01 -36.63
N TYR A 52 -9.25 11.84 -36.15
CA TYR A 52 -8.96 10.71 -37.02
C TYR A 52 -10.23 10.09 -37.61
N LEU A 53 -11.19 9.71 -36.78
CA LEU A 53 -12.37 8.95 -37.19
C LEU A 53 -13.38 9.80 -37.97
N ARG A 54 -13.54 11.08 -37.63
CA ARG A 54 -14.54 11.94 -38.29
C ARG A 54 -13.96 12.84 -39.36
N ARG A 55 -12.71 13.30 -39.20
CA ARG A 55 -12.10 14.29 -40.12
C ARG A 55 -11.00 13.69 -40.99
N GLY A 56 -10.55 12.47 -40.72
CA GLY A 56 -9.42 11.84 -41.42
C GLY A 56 -8.09 12.56 -41.18
N ILE A 57 -8.00 13.39 -40.13
CA ILE A 57 -6.79 14.13 -39.79
C ILE A 57 -5.90 13.22 -38.96
N ARG A 58 -4.62 13.11 -39.36
CA ARG A 58 -3.63 12.33 -38.64
C ARG A 58 -2.47 13.23 -38.22
N PRO A 59 -2.15 13.34 -36.93
CA PRO A 59 -0.97 14.08 -36.48
C PRO A 59 0.31 13.53 -37.12
N GLU A 60 1.22 14.40 -37.53
CA GLU A 60 2.56 13.98 -37.98
C GLU A 60 3.41 13.48 -36.80
N ALA A 61 3.13 13.96 -35.59
CA ALA A 61 3.88 13.61 -34.39
C ALA A 61 3.64 12.15 -33.99
N ARG A 62 4.72 11.37 -33.89
CA ARG A 62 4.69 10.01 -33.31
C ARG A 62 4.58 10.03 -31.78
N VAL A 63 5.08 11.06 -31.12
CA VAL A 63 4.97 11.22 -29.66
C VAL A 63 4.15 12.48 -29.39
N ILE A 64 2.98 12.28 -28.81
CA ILE A 64 2.03 13.32 -28.44
C ILE A 64 2.19 13.54 -26.94
N ARG A 65 2.45 14.79 -26.55
CA ARG A 65 2.56 15.15 -25.14
C ARG A 65 1.19 15.47 -24.58
N SER A 66 0.86 14.82 -23.47
CA SER A 66 -0.39 15.05 -22.78
C SER A 66 -0.12 15.67 -21.42
N GLU A 67 -0.57 16.90 -21.27
CA GLU A 67 -0.38 17.65 -20.03
C GLU A 67 -1.19 17.03 -18.88
N PRO A 68 -0.70 17.12 -17.63
CA PRO A 68 -1.45 16.64 -16.49
C PRO A 68 -2.85 17.27 -16.41
N VAL A 69 -3.88 16.44 -16.20
CA VAL A 69 -5.25 16.89 -16.00
C VAL A 69 -5.30 17.78 -14.77
N ARG A 70 -5.86 18.98 -14.92
CA ARG A 70 -5.93 19.96 -13.81
C ARG A 70 -7.19 19.79 -12.96
N ASP A 71 -8.27 19.31 -13.57
CA ASP A 71 -9.58 19.20 -12.97
C ASP A 71 -10.10 17.76 -13.10
N MET A 72 -10.12 17.02 -11.99
CA MET A 72 -10.55 15.62 -11.98
C MET A 72 -12.03 15.42 -12.35
N ARG A 73 -12.83 16.50 -12.49
CA ARG A 73 -14.19 16.42 -13.05
C ARG A 73 -14.23 16.05 -14.52
N THR A 74 -13.13 16.22 -15.25
CA THR A 74 -13.04 15.86 -16.67
C THR A 74 -12.59 14.42 -16.88
N VAL A 75 -12.14 13.73 -15.83
CA VAL A 75 -11.76 12.32 -15.90
C VAL A 75 -13.02 11.47 -15.85
N PHE A 76 -13.31 10.79 -16.96
CA PHE A 76 -14.51 9.97 -17.10
C PHE A 76 -14.51 8.76 -16.15
N PRO A 77 -15.69 8.24 -15.78
CA PRO A 77 -15.80 6.96 -15.10
C PRO A 77 -15.22 5.82 -15.95
N PRO A 78 -14.72 4.74 -15.33
CA PRO A 78 -14.37 3.54 -16.06
C PRO A 78 -15.63 2.89 -16.68
N ASP A 79 -15.54 2.53 -17.96
CA ASP A 79 -16.56 1.75 -18.67
C ASP A 79 -16.09 0.30 -18.83
N TYR A 80 -16.86 -0.63 -18.26
CA TYR A 80 -16.58 -2.07 -18.29
C TYR A 80 -17.43 -2.85 -19.29
N THR A 81 -18.19 -2.15 -20.15
CA THR A 81 -19.14 -2.77 -21.08
C THR A 81 -18.47 -3.81 -21.99
N ASP A 82 -17.43 -3.42 -22.70
CA ASP A 82 -16.71 -4.32 -23.61
C ASP A 82 -16.00 -5.44 -22.86
N PHE A 83 -15.41 -5.12 -21.69
CA PHE A 83 -14.75 -6.11 -20.85
C PHE A 83 -15.69 -7.25 -20.44
N PHE A 84 -16.92 -6.93 -20.00
CA PHE A 84 -17.89 -7.97 -19.64
C PHE A 84 -18.54 -8.62 -20.87
N ALA A 85 -18.70 -7.90 -21.98
CA ALA A 85 -19.16 -8.50 -23.23
C ALA A 85 -18.22 -9.61 -23.72
N ASP A 86 -16.91 -9.44 -23.53
CA ASP A 86 -15.90 -10.45 -23.86
C ASP A 86 -15.76 -11.53 -22.77
N LEU A 87 -15.81 -11.16 -21.49
CA LEU A 87 -15.60 -12.08 -20.38
C LEU A 87 -16.74 -13.10 -20.25
N ARG A 88 -17.99 -12.66 -20.37
CA ARG A 88 -19.16 -13.50 -20.06
C ARG A 88 -19.28 -14.74 -20.96
N PRO A 89 -19.05 -14.67 -22.30
CA PRO A 89 -19.01 -15.87 -23.15
C PRO A 89 -17.91 -16.86 -22.74
N VAL A 90 -16.74 -16.38 -22.35
CA VAL A 90 -15.61 -17.22 -21.92
C VAL A 90 -15.91 -17.89 -20.57
N GLN A 91 -16.63 -17.21 -19.67
CA GLN A 91 -17.14 -17.82 -18.44
C GLN A 91 -18.24 -18.85 -18.73
N ALA A 92 -19.16 -18.54 -19.64
CA ALA A 92 -20.26 -19.43 -20.02
C ALA A 92 -19.77 -20.73 -20.68
N SER A 93 -18.62 -20.70 -21.36
CA SER A 93 -17.98 -21.90 -21.90
C SER A 93 -17.20 -22.72 -20.86
N GLY A 94 -17.06 -22.21 -19.63
CA GLY A 94 -16.29 -22.84 -18.55
C GLY A 94 -14.78 -22.64 -18.65
N ALA A 95 -14.29 -21.83 -19.61
CA ALA A 95 -12.86 -21.56 -19.77
C ALA A 95 -12.30 -20.60 -18.70
N LEU A 96 -13.16 -19.76 -18.12
CA LEU A 96 -12.82 -18.91 -16.99
C LEU A 96 -13.83 -19.05 -15.84
N PRO A 97 -13.39 -18.92 -14.57
CA PRO A 97 -14.30 -18.95 -13.43
C PRO A 97 -15.29 -17.78 -13.42
N ASP A 98 -16.50 -18.04 -12.90
CA ASP A 98 -17.60 -17.07 -12.75
C ASP A 98 -17.30 -15.93 -11.77
N TRP A 99 -16.44 -16.17 -10.78
CA TRP A 99 -16.03 -15.19 -9.78
C TRP A 99 -15.06 -14.12 -10.29
N LEU A 100 -14.65 -14.18 -11.55
CA LEU A 100 -13.86 -13.12 -12.20
C LEU A 100 -14.76 -11.98 -12.74
N PRO A 101 -14.30 -10.72 -12.70
CA PRO A 101 -13.11 -10.27 -11.97
C PRO A 101 -13.38 -10.19 -10.45
N ARG A 102 -12.32 -10.30 -9.64
CA ARG A 102 -12.45 -10.25 -8.17
C ARG A 102 -12.79 -8.87 -7.63
N TYR A 103 -12.49 -7.84 -8.40
CA TYR A 103 -12.73 -6.42 -8.13
C TYR A 103 -12.75 -5.65 -9.45
N LEU A 104 -13.44 -4.51 -9.45
CA LEU A 104 -13.32 -3.49 -10.48
C LEU A 104 -12.31 -2.43 -10.02
N MET A 105 -11.75 -1.68 -10.97
CA MET A 105 -10.81 -0.61 -10.68
C MET A 105 -11.48 0.75 -10.92
N MET A 106 -11.11 1.73 -10.11
CA MET A 106 -11.64 3.09 -10.22
C MET A 106 -10.58 4.07 -9.73
N GLU A 107 -10.51 5.26 -10.32
CA GLU A 107 -9.59 6.31 -9.89
C GLU A 107 -10.38 7.45 -9.24
N THR A 108 -9.97 7.87 -8.04
CA THR A 108 -10.59 9.02 -7.37
C THR A 108 -9.68 10.22 -7.18
N SER A 109 -8.39 10.09 -7.49
CA SER A 109 -7.40 11.15 -7.40
C SER A 109 -6.12 10.82 -8.19
N ARG A 110 -5.35 11.87 -8.51
CA ARG A 110 -4.01 11.80 -9.10
C ARG A 110 -3.03 12.66 -8.30
N GLY A 111 -1.75 12.32 -8.38
CA GLY A 111 -0.68 12.98 -7.62
C GLY A 111 -0.51 12.41 -6.22
N CYS A 112 0.26 13.10 -5.38
CA CYS A 112 0.42 12.71 -3.97
C CYS A 112 0.52 13.93 -3.06
N TRP A 113 -0.47 14.11 -2.17
CA TRP A 113 -0.51 15.27 -1.26
C TRP A 113 0.66 15.30 -0.28
N TRP A 114 1.25 14.14 0.03
CA TRP A 114 2.48 14.07 0.83
C TRP A 114 3.69 14.43 -0.02
N GLY A 115 3.83 13.80 -1.19
CA GLY A 115 4.96 14.02 -2.09
C GLY A 115 5.10 15.46 -2.55
N ALA A 116 3.98 16.17 -2.72
CA ALA A 116 3.96 17.59 -3.08
C ALA A 116 4.62 18.50 -2.02
N LYS A 117 4.77 18.00 -0.78
CA LYS A 117 5.43 18.70 0.33
C LYS A 117 6.78 18.06 0.69
N ASN A 118 6.84 16.73 0.68
CA ASN A 118 7.98 15.93 1.12
C ASN A 118 8.06 14.64 0.28
N HIS A 119 8.56 14.75 -0.95
CA HIS A 119 8.75 13.60 -1.84
C HIS A 119 9.62 12.53 -1.18
N CYS A 120 9.05 11.34 -0.98
CA CYS A 120 9.78 10.19 -0.47
C CYS A 120 10.98 9.87 -1.38
N THR A 121 12.15 9.66 -0.80
CA THR A 121 13.43 9.64 -1.54
C THR A 121 13.51 8.58 -2.64
N PHE A 122 12.78 7.47 -2.49
CA PHE A 122 12.76 6.33 -3.40
C PHE A 122 11.56 6.29 -4.35
N CYS A 123 10.53 7.11 -4.14
CA CYS A 123 9.25 6.95 -4.83
C CYS A 123 9.31 7.56 -6.23
N GLY A 124 9.24 6.74 -7.29
CA GLY A 124 9.19 7.21 -8.68
C GLY A 124 7.79 7.54 -9.22
N LEU A 125 6.75 7.41 -8.39
CA LEU A 125 5.37 7.67 -8.81
C LEU A 125 5.13 9.16 -9.08
N ASN A 126 4.16 9.45 -9.97
CA ASN A 126 3.77 10.80 -10.38
C ASN A 126 4.85 11.57 -11.15
N GLY A 127 5.59 10.89 -12.04
CA GLY A 127 6.65 11.49 -12.86
C GLY A 127 6.20 12.67 -13.75
N GLU A 128 4.93 12.69 -14.15
CA GLU A 128 4.31 13.79 -14.92
C GLU A 128 3.93 15.00 -14.04
N GLY A 129 3.95 14.86 -12.72
CA GLY A 129 3.66 15.96 -11.80
C GLY A 129 3.11 15.50 -10.44
N MET A 130 3.66 16.08 -9.37
CA MET A 130 3.32 15.69 -7.99
C MET A 130 2.03 16.35 -7.44
N ALA A 131 1.49 17.35 -8.16
CA ALA A 131 0.32 18.11 -7.72
C ALA A 131 -0.88 17.18 -7.47
N PHE A 132 -1.41 17.25 -6.24
CA PHE A 132 -2.52 16.40 -5.83
C PHE A 132 -3.87 16.96 -6.26
N ARG A 133 -4.71 16.13 -6.87
CA ARG A 133 -6.02 16.48 -7.41
C ARG A 133 -6.99 15.34 -7.16
N GLU A 134 -8.20 15.65 -6.73
CA GLU A 134 -9.20 14.66 -6.31
C GLU A 134 -10.55 14.92 -7.00
N LYS A 135 -11.32 13.85 -7.26
CA LYS A 135 -12.71 13.97 -7.75
C LYS A 135 -13.61 14.55 -6.66
N PRO A 136 -14.66 15.31 -6.99
CA PRO A 136 -15.69 15.68 -6.02
C PRO A 136 -16.40 14.42 -5.47
N VAL A 137 -16.79 14.45 -4.20
CA VAL A 137 -17.50 13.34 -3.54
C VAL A 137 -18.76 12.90 -4.30
N ALA A 138 -19.53 13.86 -4.83
CA ALA A 138 -20.72 13.56 -5.62
C ALA A 138 -20.41 12.75 -6.88
N THR A 139 -19.29 13.07 -7.55
CA THR A 139 -18.78 12.31 -8.70
C THR A 139 -18.41 10.90 -8.26
N VAL A 140 -17.59 10.74 -7.22
CA VAL A 140 -17.18 9.41 -6.72
C VAL A 140 -18.37 8.52 -6.37
N LYS A 141 -19.40 9.06 -5.71
CA LYS A 141 -20.63 8.31 -5.38
C LYS A 141 -21.37 7.87 -6.65
N ALA A 142 -21.57 8.78 -7.61
CA ALA A 142 -22.23 8.44 -8.86
C ALA A 142 -21.46 7.37 -9.66
N GLU A 143 -20.13 7.40 -9.64
CA GLU A 143 -19.31 6.38 -10.30
C GLU A 143 -19.41 5.02 -9.58
N LEU A 144 -19.37 5.00 -8.23
CA LEU A 144 -19.60 3.77 -7.47
C LEU A 144 -20.99 3.16 -7.76
N ASP A 145 -22.03 3.99 -7.83
CA ASP A 145 -23.39 3.54 -8.18
C ASP A 145 -23.44 2.96 -9.59
N ALA A 146 -22.72 3.55 -10.55
CA ALA A 146 -22.62 3.04 -11.91
C ALA A 146 -21.86 1.71 -12.02
N LEU A 147 -21.05 1.34 -11.02
CA LEU A 147 -20.34 0.05 -10.99
C LEU A 147 -21.19 -1.09 -10.42
N GLN A 148 -22.21 -0.80 -9.61
CA GLN A 148 -23.04 -1.84 -8.97
C GLN A 148 -23.71 -2.82 -9.96
N PRO A 149 -24.25 -2.38 -11.12
CA PRO A 149 -24.90 -3.29 -12.08
C PRO A 149 -24.00 -4.41 -12.62
N TRP A 150 -22.67 -4.28 -12.54
CA TRP A 150 -21.73 -5.32 -12.96
C TRP A 150 -21.69 -6.53 -12.02
N GLY A 151 -22.30 -6.43 -10.83
CA GLY A 151 -22.38 -7.53 -9.85
C GLY A 151 -21.06 -7.85 -9.15
N VAL A 152 -20.07 -6.94 -9.21
CA VAL A 152 -18.78 -7.09 -8.53
C VAL A 152 -18.79 -6.28 -7.24
N GLU A 153 -18.70 -6.96 -6.09
CA GLU A 153 -18.83 -6.31 -4.77
C GLU A 153 -17.63 -5.42 -4.39
N ARG A 154 -16.48 -5.56 -5.07
CA ARG A 154 -15.21 -4.95 -4.68
C ARG A 154 -14.75 -3.90 -5.69
N VAL A 155 -14.30 -2.75 -5.19
CA VAL A 155 -13.66 -1.70 -5.99
C VAL A 155 -12.28 -1.40 -5.43
N TRP A 156 -11.26 -1.54 -6.28
CA TRP A 156 -9.87 -1.25 -5.99
C TRP A 156 -9.53 0.13 -6.55
N MET A 157 -9.24 1.05 -5.65
CA MET A 157 -8.91 2.41 -6.04
C MET A 157 -7.46 2.45 -6.54
N THR A 158 -7.23 3.04 -7.71
CA THR A 158 -5.90 3.15 -8.35
C THR A 158 -5.13 4.39 -7.88
N ASP A 159 -5.69 5.14 -6.93
CA ASP A 159 -5.09 6.29 -6.30
C ASP A 159 -3.73 5.95 -5.66
N ASN A 160 -2.68 6.71 -5.98
CA ASN A 160 -1.38 6.59 -5.31
C ASN A 160 -1.45 6.94 -3.81
N ILE A 161 -2.46 7.71 -3.41
CA ILE A 161 -2.76 8.02 -2.01
C ILE A 161 -4.20 8.51 -1.88
N MET A 162 -4.97 7.92 -0.95
CA MET A 162 -6.35 8.32 -0.73
C MET A 162 -6.46 9.81 -0.37
N PRO A 163 -7.44 10.54 -0.94
CA PRO A 163 -7.86 11.86 -0.47
C PRO A 163 -8.15 11.89 1.04
N VAL A 164 -7.39 12.70 1.80
CA VAL A 164 -7.58 12.81 3.26
C VAL A 164 -8.99 13.30 3.60
N ARG A 165 -9.57 14.14 2.73
CA ARG A 165 -10.92 14.69 2.90
C ARG A 165 -12.01 13.62 2.88
N TYR A 166 -11.78 12.48 2.24
CA TYR A 166 -12.76 11.40 2.16
C TYR A 166 -13.06 10.76 3.52
N LEU A 167 -12.13 10.84 4.48
CA LEU A 167 -12.38 10.45 5.87
C LEU A 167 -13.52 11.25 6.52
N ARG A 168 -13.78 12.48 6.04
CA ARG A 168 -14.85 13.35 6.56
C ARG A 168 -16.04 13.41 5.61
N ASP A 169 -15.78 13.51 4.31
CA ASP A 169 -16.78 13.91 3.32
C ASP A 169 -17.39 12.74 2.53
N LEU A 170 -16.69 11.60 2.39
CA LEU A 170 -17.13 10.46 1.56
C LEU A 170 -17.50 9.23 2.41
N LEU A 171 -16.59 8.79 3.26
CA LEU A 171 -16.73 7.53 3.99
C LEU A 171 -17.91 7.53 4.98
N PRO A 172 -18.21 8.63 5.70
CA PRO A 172 -19.44 8.70 6.50
C PRO A 172 -20.73 8.62 5.66
N ASP A 173 -20.73 9.22 4.47
CA ASP A 173 -21.86 9.16 3.54
C ASP A 173 -22.08 7.73 3.03
N LEU A 174 -21.00 7.03 2.65
CA LEU A 174 -21.07 5.63 2.25
C LEU A 174 -21.53 4.74 3.41
N ALA A 175 -21.07 5.00 4.63
CA ALA A 175 -21.52 4.29 5.82
C ALA A 175 -23.04 4.48 6.05
N ALA A 176 -23.55 5.71 5.90
CA ALA A 176 -24.98 6.01 6.02
C ALA A 176 -25.82 5.30 4.93
N ALA A 177 -25.23 5.08 3.75
CA ALA A 177 -25.82 4.28 2.67
C ALA A 177 -25.65 2.76 2.84
N GLY A 178 -25.13 2.30 3.98
CA GLY A 178 -24.95 0.87 4.28
C GLY A 178 -23.69 0.25 3.66
N ALA A 179 -22.70 1.05 3.27
CA ALA A 179 -21.44 0.61 2.67
C ALA A 179 -21.65 -0.35 1.49
N PRO A 180 -22.25 0.12 0.37
CA PRO A 180 -22.76 -0.75 -0.70
C PRO A 180 -21.68 -1.55 -1.43
N MET A 181 -20.42 -1.15 -1.34
CA MET A 181 -19.28 -1.84 -1.95
C MET A 181 -18.12 -1.97 -0.97
N LYS A 182 -17.28 -2.99 -1.20
CA LYS A 182 -16.05 -3.25 -0.46
C LYS A 182 -14.89 -2.54 -1.15
N LEU A 183 -14.29 -1.57 -0.47
CA LEU A 183 -13.29 -0.69 -1.05
C LEU A 183 -11.87 -1.07 -0.61
N PHE A 184 -10.92 -0.76 -1.49
CA PHE A 184 -9.48 -0.72 -1.20
C PHE A 184 -8.90 0.64 -1.52
N TYR A 185 -7.94 1.09 -0.71
CA TYR A 185 -7.19 2.33 -0.93
C TYR A 185 -5.71 2.18 -0.54
N GLU A 186 -4.82 2.82 -1.30
CA GLU A 186 -3.47 3.16 -0.81
C GLU A 186 -3.54 4.37 0.12
N VAL A 187 -2.80 4.35 1.23
CA VAL A 187 -2.84 5.40 2.26
C VAL A 187 -1.46 5.70 2.84
N LYS A 188 -1.32 6.89 3.44
CA LYS A 188 -0.21 7.15 4.34
C LYS A 188 -0.49 6.54 5.72
N ALA A 189 0.53 5.96 6.35
CA ALA A 189 0.38 5.20 7.59
C ALA A 189 0.14 6.04 8.87
N ASN A 190 -0.28 7.30 8.75
CA ASN A 190 -0.51 8.22 9.89
C ASN A 190 -1.98 8.28 10.35
N LEU A 191 -2.77 7.26 10.05
CA LEU A 191 -4.19 7.20 10.42
C LEU A 191 -4.37 6.95 11.92
N THR A 192 -5.29 7.66 12.54
CA THR A 192 -5.71 7.43 13.93
C THR A 192 -6.70 6.27 14.02
N GLU A 193 -6.90 5.75 15.23
CA GLU A 193 -7.91 4.71 15.49
C GLU A 193 -9.30 5.08 14.95
N ALA A 194 -9.77 6.30 15.23
CA ALA A 194 -11.07 6.78 14.77
C ALA A 194 -11.16 6.91 13.24
N GLN A 195 -10.06 7.26 12.57
CA GLN A 195 -10.02 7.32 11.11
C GLN A 195 -10.08 5.90 10.51
N VAL A 196 -9.38 4.95 11.10
CA VAL A 196 -9.45 3.53 10.71
C VAL A 196 -10.86 2.97 10.89
N ASP A 197 -11.52 3.30 12.01
CA ASP A 197 -12.92 2.94 12.24
C ASP A 197 -13.84 3.59 11.19
N THR A 198 -13.61 4.86 10.83
CA THR A 198 -14.38 5.56 9.79
C THR A 198 -14.22 4.90 8.42
N MET A 199 -13.00 4.49 8.07
CA MET A 199 -12.74 3.74 6.83
C MET A 199 -13.52 2.43 6.79
N ALA A 200 -13.49 1.67 7.88
CA ALA A 200 -14.21 0.39 7.96
C ALA A 200 -15.73 0.56 7.85
N MET A 201 -16.29 1.55 8.54
CA MET A 201 -17.73 1.88 8.44
C MET A 201 -18.13 2.31 7.03
N GLY A 202 -17.26 3.02 6.32
CA GLY A 202 -17.47 3.44 4.94
C GLY A 202 -17.25 2.35 3.88
N GLY A 203 -17.04 1.09 4.28
CA GLY A 203 -16.88 -0.04 3.37
C GLY A 203 -15.44 -0.33 2.95
N VAL A 204 -14.43 0.38 3.48
CA VAL A 204 -13.02 0.03 3.21
C VAL A 204 -12.66 -1.22 3.98
N VAL A 205 -12.35 -2.29 3.26
CA VAL A 205 -12.02 -3.61 3.84
C VAL A 205 -10.54 -3.95 3.76
N ALA A 206 -9.80 -3.22 2.93
CA ALA A 206 -8.37 -3.41 2.73
C ALA A 206 -7.67 -2.08 2.46
N ILE A 207 -6.43 -1.95 2.92
CA ILE A 207 -5.58 -0.80 2.61
C ILE A 207 -4.15 -1.22 2.29
N GLN A 208 -3.46 -0.40 1.51
CA GLN A 208 -2.00 -0.44 1.36
C GLN A 208 -1.40 0.78 2.05
N PRO A 209 -1.04 0.69 3.33
CA PRO A 209 -0.38 1.77 4.02
C PRO A 209 1.10 1.79 3.68
N GLY A 210 1.62 2.98 3.38
CA GLY A 210 3.06 3.20 3.26
C GLY A 210 3.77 3.06 4.62
N ILE A 211 4.00 1.83 5.08
CA ILE A 211 4.72 1.49 6.31
C ILE A 211 6.23 1.48 6.06
N GLU A 212 6.70 0.70 5.08
CA GLU A 212 8.09 0.52 4.61
C GLU A 212 9.15 0.09 5.63
N SER A 213 9.00 0.42 6.91
CA SER A 213 9.96 0.09 7.95
C SER A 213 9.32 0.18 9.34
N LEU A 214 9.92 -0.54 10.28
CA LEU A 214 9.63 -0.48 11.71
C LEU A 214 10.75 0.26 12.47
N SER A 215 11.53 1.09 11.78
CA SER A 215 12.57 1.94 12.35
C SER A 215 12.33 3.41 11.97
N SER A 216 12.12 4.28 12.97
CA SER A 216 11.91 5.71 12.75
C SER A 216 13.11 6.42 12.11
N PRO A 217 14.38 6.10 12.47
CA PRO A 217 15.55 6.59 11.74
C PRO A 217 15.51 6.27 10.24
N VAL A 218 15.18 5.04 9.86
CA VAL A 218 15.08 4.64 8.44
C VAL A 218 13.93 5.39 7.74
N LEU A 219 12.77 5.51 8.38
CA LEU A 219 11.63 6.28 7.87
C LEU A 219 11.94 7.77 7.66
N LYS A 220 12.88 8.32 8.45
CA LYS A 220 13.38 9.68 8.28
C LYS A 220 14.26 9.80 7.03
N LEU A 221 15.14 8.83 6.76
CA LEU A 221 15.93 8.78 5.51
C LEU A 221 15.01 8.71 4.28
N MET A 222 13.92 7.95 4.39
CA MET A 222 12.88 7.84 3.35
C MET A 222 12.07 9.12 3.12
N ARG A 223 12.13 10.09 4.06
CA ARG A 223 11.17 11.22 4.15
C ARG A 223 9.71 10.75 4.17
N LYS A 224 9.42 9.65 4.90
CA LYS A 224 8.06 9.07 4.94
C LYS A 224 7.08 9.87 5.81
N GLY A 225 7.61 10.65 6.77
CA GLY A 225 6.83 11.49 7.67
C GLY A 225 5.94 10.70 8.63
N VAL A 226 6.35 9.48 8.99
CA VAL A 226 5.75 8.64 10.04
C VAL A 226 6.86 8.05 10.92
N SER A 227 6.52 7.64 12.13
CA SER A 227 7.40 6.86 13.01
C SER A 227 7.05 5.37 12.97
N ALA A 228 7.99 4.53 13.41
CA ALA A 228 7.76 3.09 13.60
C ALA A 228 6.53 2.83 14.49
N HIS A 229 6.35 3.65 15.53
CA HIS A 229 5.23 3.56 16.45
C HIS A 229 3.88 3.88 15.81
N GLN A 230 3.83 4.84 14.89
CA GLN A 230 2.60 5.11 14.12
C GLN A 230 2.25 3.93 13.21
N ASN A 231 3.25 3.32 12.57
CA ASN A 231 3.06 2.12 11.75
C ASN A 231 2.52 0.95 12.59
N ILE A 232 3.11 0.68 13.75
CA ILE A 232 2.65 -0.37 14.67
C ILE A 232 1.24 -0.06 15.20
N ALA A 233 0.93 1.21 15.46
CA ALA A 233 -0.39 1.63 15.95
C ALA A 233 -1.44 1.35 14.88
N LEU A 234 -1.14 1.71 13.63
CA LEU A 234 -2.03 1.45 12.51
C LEU A 234 -2.29 -0.04 12.31
N LEU A 235 -1.25 -0.89 12.35
CA LEU A 235 -1.40 -2.35 12.28
C LEU A 235 -2.29 -2.88 13.41
N ARG A 236 -2.13 -2.36 14.64
CA ARG A 236 -2.95 -2.73 15.80
C ARG A 236 -4.40 -2.28 15.66
N HIS A 237 -4.64 -1.05 15.20
CA HIS A 237 -5.98 -0.54 14.92
C HIS A 237 -6.67 -1.40 13.84
N GLY A 238 -5.98 -1.66 12.74
CA GLY A 238 -6.47 -2.50 11.65
C GLY A 238 -6.82 -3.92 12.10
N ARG A 239 -5.96 -4.54 12.92
CA ARG A 239 -6.20 -5.87 13.48
C ARG A 239 -7.50 -5.92 14.30
N GLY A 240 -7.77 -4.88 15.10
CA GLY A 240 -8.96 -4.85 15.94
C GLY A 240 -10.29 -4.69 15.17
N ILE A 241 -10.27 -4.16 13.93
CA ILE A 241 -11.45 -4.07 13.05
C ILE A 241 -11.48 -5.12 11.92
N GLY A 242 -10.44 -5.96 11.81
CA GLY A 242 -10.36 -6.99 10.77
C GLY A 242 -10.01 -6.45 9.38
N MET A 243 -9.44 -5.25 9.30
CA MET A 243 -8.96 -4.64 8.05
C MET A 243 -7.78 -5.42 7.49
N GLN A 244 -7.78 -5.65 6.17
CA GLN A 244 -6.67 -6.29 5.46
C GLN A 244 -5.59 -5.27 5.10
N PHE A 245 -4.32 -5.68 5.21
CA PHE A 245 -3.18 -4.79 5.01
C PHE A 245 -2.22 -5.36 3.98
N TYR A 246 -1.84 -4.54 3.01
CA TYR A 246 -0.78 -4.85 2.07
C TYR A 246 0.37 -3.88 2.33
N TRP A 247 1.48 -4.38 2.88
CA TRP A 247 2.65 -3.55 3.17
C TRP A 247 3.92 -4.39 3.11
N GLY A 248 5.06 -3.77 2.83
CA GLY A 248 6.36 -4.41 2.78
C GLY A 248 7.42 -3.65 3.55
N ILE A 249 8.60 -4.25 3.67
CA ILE A 249 9.80 -3.58 4.18
C ILE A 249 10.69 -3.20 3.00
N ILE A 250 11.21 -1.98 3.00
CA ILE A 250 12.20 -1.51 2.05
C ILE A 250 13.47 -1.16 2.82
N TYR A 251 14.62 -1.67 2.37
CA TYR A 251 15.91 -1.49 3.04
C TYR A 251 17.03 -1.10 2.06
N GLY A 252 18.18 -0.68 2.59
CA GLY A 252 19.36 -0.32 1.79
C GLY A 252 19.39 1.15 1.40
N PHE A 253 18.85 2.03 2.24
CA PHE A 253 18.94 3.48 2.10
C PHE A 253 20.30 4.02 2.58
N PRO A 254 20.97 4.91 1.83
CA PRO A 254 22.14 5.64 2.33
C PRO A 254 21.88 6.30 3.70
N GLY A 255 22.81 6.07 4.65
CA GLY A 255 22.70 6.54 6.04
C GLY A 255 22.00 5.59 7.02
N GLU A 256 21.67 4.38 6.59
CA GLU A 256 21.22 3.31 7.48
C GLU A 256 22.35 2.74 8.35
N GLU A 257 22.02 2.34 9.58
CA GLU A 257 22.96 1.74 10.52
C GLU A 257 22.50 0.33 10.92
N VAL A 258 23.44 -0.49 11.40
CA VAL A 258 23.19 -1.87 11.85
C VAL A 258 22.12 -1.92 12.96
N GLU A 259 22.18 -0.96 13.88
CA GLU A 259 21.31 -0.89 15.06
C GLU A 259 19.84 -0.75 14.69
N HIS A 260 19.53 -0.08 13.57
CA HIS A 260 18.15 0.09 13.10
C HIS A 260 17.51 -1.27 12.78
N TYR A 261 18.27 -2.17 12.16
CA TYR A 261 17.82 -3.47 11.71
C TYR A 261 17.88 -4.51 12.82
N GLU A 262 18.90 -4.46 13.66
CA GLU A 262 19.01 -5.25 14.89
C GLU A 262 17.79 -5.03 15.81
N ALA A 263 17.38 -3.77 15.99
CA ALA A 263 16.17 -3.43 16.75
C ALA A 263 14.91 -4.01 16.10
N MET A 264 14.77 -3.89 14.78
CA MET A 264 13.63 -4.45 14.04
C MET A 264 13.57 -5.98 14.16
N VAL A 265 14.69 -6.70 14.00
CA VAL A 265 14.74 -8.17 14.12
C VAL A 265 14.29 -8.63 15.51
N ARG A 266 14.72 -7.94 16.57
CA ARG A 266 14.27 -8.22 17.96
C ARG A 266 12.79 -7.90 18.19
N LEU A 267 12.25 -6.94 17.45
CA LEU A 267 10.87 -6.48 17.59
C LEU A 267 9.86 -7.42 16.91
N MET A 268 10.17 -7.94 15.71
CA MET A 268 9.21 -8.70 14.87
C MET A 268 8.51 -9.87 15.59
N PRO A 269 9.19 -10.73 16.38
CA PRO A 269 8.52 -11.82 17.11
C PRO A 269 7.43 -11.34 18.08
N LYS A 270 7.54 -10.11 18.59
CA LYS A 270 6.56 -9.50 19.50
C LYS A 270 5.32 -8.99 18.76
N LEU A 271 5.41 -8.80 17.44
CA LEU A 271 4.35 -8.22 16.60
C LEU A 271 3.62 -9.26 15.77
N GLU A 272 3.91 -10.56 15.92
CA GLU A 272 3.43 -11.58 14.99
C GLU A 272 1.89 -11.76 14.93
N HIS A 273 1.17 -11.25 15.93
CA HIS A 273 -0.30 -11.17 15.97
C HIS A 273 -0.89 -10.01 15.13
N LEU A 274 -0.04 -9.08 14.72
CA LEU A 274 -0.36 -7.99 13.80
C LEU A 274 -0.13 -8.42 12.36
N HIS A 275 -0.66 -7.64 11.41
CA HIS A 275 -0.61 -8.05 10.03
C HIS A 275 0.83 -8.11 9.49
N ALA A 276 1.29 -9.29 9.09
CA ALA A 276 2.63 -9.50 8.54
C ALA A 276 2.87 -8.69 7.26
N PRO A 277 4.12 -8.27 6.99
CA PRO A 277 4.50 -7.71 5.71
C PRO A 277 4.44 -8.77 4.60
N THR A 278 4.25 -8.34 3.36
CA THR A 278 4.25 -9.20 2.17
C THR A 278 5.66 -9.70 1.85
N GLY A 279 6.69 -8.91 2.18
CA GLY A 279 8.09 -9.25 2.03
C GLY A 279 9.01 -8.09 2.39
N GLY A 280 10.30 -8.26 2.11
CA GLY A 280 11.33 -7.23 2.25
C GLY A 280 12.16 -7.13 0.97
N ASN A 281 12.36 -5.92 0.45
CA ASN A 281 13.14 -5.68 -0.77
C ASN A 281 14.20 -4.59 -0.55
N LYS A 282 15.36 -4.76 -1.18
CA LYS A 282 16.33 -3.66 -1.31
C LYS A 282 15.69 -2.54 -2.14
N ILE A 283 15.97 -1.27 -1.82
CA ILE A 283 15.56 -0.15 -2.66
C ILE A 283 15.96 -0.36 -4.12
N LEU A 284 15.05 -0.01 -5.00
CA LEU A 284 15.34 0.28 -6.40
C LEU A 284 15.40 1.80 -6.56
N ILE A 285 16.21 2.26 -7.50
CA ILE A 285 16.20 3.67 -7.88
C ILE A 285 15.20 3.79 -9.00
N ASP A 286 13.99 4.18 -8.65
CA ASP A 286 12.94 4.40 -9.64
C ASP A 286 13.16 5.72 -10.35
N ARG A 287 12.92 5.73 -11.66
CA ARG A 287 12.86 6.95 -12.46
C ARG A 287 11.88 7.92 -11.81
N TYR A 288 12.21 9.21 -11.86
CA TYR A 288 11.47 10.30 -11.21
C TYR A 288 11.52 10.34 -9.68
N SER A 289 12.19 9.39 -9.02
CA SER A 289 12.46 9.51 -7.59
C SER A 289 13.53 10.58 -7.30
N PRO A 290 13.57 11.14 -6.08
CA PRO A 290 14.69 11.98 -5.66
C PRO A 290 16.06 11.30 -5.83
N TYR A 291 16.17 9.98 -5.58
CA TYR A 291 17.41 9.24 -5.85
C TYR A 291 17.79 9.19 -7.32
N TYR A 292 16.84 9.25 -8.24
CA TYR A 292 17.13 9.34 -9.68
C TYR A 292 17.59 10.74 -10.07
N PHE A 293 16.97 11.79 -9.52
CA PHE A 293 17.29 13.18 -9.88
C PHE A 293 18.55 13.73 -9.20
N ASP A 294 18.84 13.31 -7.97
CA ASP A 294 20.03 13.71 -7.21
C ASP A 294 20.64 12.49 -6.49
N PRO A 295 21.19 11.51 -7.24
CA PRO A 295 21.81 10.33 -6.63
C PRO A 295 22.97 10.74 -5.73
N ILE A 296 23.90 11.56 -6.24
CA ILE A 296 25.14 11.93 -5.53
C ILE A 296 24.83 12.71 -4.25
N GLY A 297 23.94 13.71 -4.30
CA GLY A 297 23.55 14.49 -3.12
C GLY A 297 22.82 13.67 -2.06
N LEU A 298 22.24 12.53 -2.44
CA LEU A 298 21.58 11.59 -1.53
C LEU A 298 22.41 10.34 -1.21
N GLY A 299 23.70 10.34 -1.54
CA GLY A 299 24.65 9.29 -1.14
C GLY A 299 24.66 8.05 -2.04
N ILE A 300 24.13 8.16 -3.25
CA ILE A 300 24.22 7.13 -4.30
C ILE A 300 25.22 7.61 -5.36
N GLY A 301 26.16 6.75 -5.76
CA GLY A 301 27.09 7.05 -6.84
C GLY A 301 26.45 6.97 -8.23
N GLU A 302 27.16 6.35 -9.17
CA GLU A 302 26.66 6.14 -10.52
C GLU A 302 25.40 5.25 -10.50
N ILE A 303 24.37 5.66 -11.25
CA ILE A 303 23.16 4.87 -11.44
C ILE A 303 23.14 4.25 -12.83
N THR A 304 22.70 2.99 -12.92
CA THR A 304 22.64 2.23 -14.18
C THR A 304 21.29 1.56 -14.35
N PRO A 305 20.71 1.52 -15.56
CA PRO A 305 19.44 0.83 -15.80
C PRO A 305 19.50 -0.64 -15.38
N ALA A 306 18.40 -1.17 -14.85
CA ALA A 306 18.31 -2.58 -14.48
C ALA A 306 18.69 -3.47 -15.69
N PRO A 307 19.52 -4.53 -15.51
CA PRO A 307 20.03 -5.32 -16.63
C PRO A 307 18.94 -5.95 -17.53
N GLY A 308 17.75 -6.18 -16.98
CA GLY A 308 16.60 -6.72 -17.72
C GLY A 308 16.18 -5.87 -18.92
N TYR A 309 16.36 -4.54 -18.88
CA TYR A 309 15.99 -3.67 -20.02
C TYR A 309 16.79 -4.00 -21.29
N ARG A 310 18.07 -4.37 -21.17
CA ARG A 310 18.88 -4.79 -22.33
C ARG A 310 18.47 -6.14 -22.93
N GLN A 311 17.73 -6.95 -22.18
CA GLN A 311 17.21 -8.24 -22.67
C GLN A 311 15.85 -8.08 -23.34
N LEU A 312 15.11 -7.03 -22.99
CA LEU A 312 13.74 -6.79 -23.47
C LEU A 312 13.67 -5.86 -24.69
N TYR A 313 14.65 -4.98 -24.89
CA TYR A 313 14.61 -3.94 -25.92
C TYR A 313 15.73 -4.07 -26.96
N PRO A 314 15.52 -3.58 -28.20
CA PRO A 314 16.54 -3.58 -29.24
C PRO A 314 17.83 -2.85 -28.84
N LEU A 315 18.99 -3.35 -29.29
CA LEU A 315 20.31 -2.81 -28.91
C LEU A 315 20.56 -1.35 -29.36
N HIS A 316 19.82 -0.85 -30.35
CA HIS A 316 19.93 0.54 -30.81
C HIS A 316 19.16 1.53 -29.92
N VAL A 317 18.41 1.06 -28.93
CA VAL A 317 17.71 1.89 -27.94
C VAL A 317 18.48 1.85 -26.64
N GLY A 318 18.84 3.03 -26.11
CA GLY A 318 19.48 3.11 -24.80
C GLY A 318 18.59 2.50 -23.71
N ALA A 319 19.14 1.64 -22.86
CA ALA A 319 18.39 1.03 -21.76
C ALA A 319 17.92 2.09 -20.75
N ASP A 320 18.63 3.21 -20.64
CA ASP A 320 18.21 4.38 -19.89
C ASP A 320 17.00 5.05 -20.53
N GLU A 321 16.88 5.10 -21.85
CA GLU A 321 15.76 5.75 -22.55
C GLU A 321 14.40 5.07 -22.30
N VAL A 322 14.40 3.77 -22.00
CA VAL A 322 13.19 2.95 -21.74
C VAL A 322 13.12 2.40 -20.32
N GLY A 323 14.16 2.65 -19.52
CA GLY A 323 14.29 2.12 -18.17
C GLY A 323 13.52 2.94 -17.14
N TYR A 324 12.65 2.29 -16.37
CA TYR A 324 12.05 2.87 -15.16
C TYR A 324 12.82 2.52 -13.89
N HIS A 325 13.47 1.35 -13.82
CA HIS A 325 14.21 0.89 -12.62
C HIS A 325 15.71 0.92 -12.85
N PHE A 326 16.45 1.43 -11.86
CA PHE A 326 17.91 1.57 -11.88
C PHE A 326 18.53 0.96 -10.62
N GLY A 327 19.77 0.47 -10.77
CA GLY A 327 20.68 0.19 -9.67
C GLY A 327 21.62 1.38 -9.45
N GLY A 328 22.28 1.44 -8.30
CA GLY A 328 23.28 2.47 -7.99
C GLY A 328 24.53 1.90 -7.32
N THR A 329 25.67 2.57 -7.49
CA THR A 329 26.93 2.21 -6.82
C THR A 329 27.00 2.86 -5.43
N TYR A 330 26.75 2.08 -4.39
CA TYR A 330 26.86 2.50 -3.00
C TYR A 330 26.81 1.25 -2.09
N THR A 331 27.11 1.45 -0.81
CA THR A 331 26.84 0.44 0.22
C THR A 331 26.28 1.10 1.48
N THR A 332 25.77 0.28 2.39
CA THR A 332 25.36 0.66 3.74
C THR A 332 25.86 -0.42 4.70
N PRO A 333 26.01 -0.13 6.00
CA PRO A 333 26.31 -1.14 7.01
C PRO A 333 25.44 -2.40 6.90
N LEU A 334 24.14 -2.27 6.61
CA LEU A 334 23.27 -3.43 6.36
C LEU A 334 23.63 -4.17 5.05
N LEU A 335 23.96 -3.46 3.97
CA LEU A 335 24.31 -4.07 2.68
C LEU A 335 25.68 -4.78 2.68
N ASP A 336 26.55 -4.47 3.64
CA ASP A 336 27.80 -5.20 3.87
C ASP A 336 27.62 -6.38 4.85
N ASP A 337 26.58 -6.35 5.70
CA ASP A 337 26.30 -7.41 6.69
C ASP A 337 25.33 -8.49 6.17
N ALA A 338 25.88 -9.56 5.58
CA ALA A 338 25.09 -10.68 5.06
C ALA A 338 24.32 -11.46 6.14
N ASP A 339 24.86 -11.54 7.36
CA ASP A 339 24.22 -12.25 8.47
C ASP A 339 22.96 -11.50 8.93
N LEU A 340 23.07 -10.18 9.15
CA LEU A 340 21.93 -9.37 9.54
C LEU A 340 20.83 -9.35 8.47
N ARG A 341 21.19 -9.32 7.18
CA ARG A 341 20.20 -9.46 6.09
C ARG A 341 19.50 -10.82 6.11
N SER A 342 20.24 -11.90 6.40
CA SER A 342 19.67 -13.24 6.56
C SER A 342 18.71 -13.29 7.75
N ARG A 343 19.10 -12.73 8.90
CA ARG A 343 18.23 -12.64 10.10
C ARG A 343 16.99 -11.78 9.88
N LEU A 344 17.11 -10.66 9.17
CA LEU A 344 15.97 -9.83 8.76
C LEU A 344 14.99 -10.61 7.89
N THR A 345 15.50 -11.30 6.87
CA THR A 345 14.69 -12.14 5.98
C THR A 345 14.00 -13.27 6.74
N ALA A 346 14.73 -13.97 7.62
CA ALA A 346 14.20 -15.03 8.45
C ALA A 346 13.11 -14.53 9.41
N ALA A 347 13.27 -13.33 9.98
CA ALA A 347 12.27 -12.72 10.85
C ALA A 347 10.98 -12.38 10.08
N ILE A 348 11.10 -11.82 8.86
CA ILE A 348 9.98 -11.53 7.96
C ILE A 348 9.23 -12.82 7.59
N GLU A 349 9.95 -13.86 7.16
CA GLU A 349 9.33 -15.13 6.77
C GLU A 349 8.72 -15.88 7.95
N SER A 350 9.32 -15.80 9.15
CA SER A 350 8.74 -16.36 10.37
C SER A 350 7.41 -15.67 10.73
N TRP A 351 7.33 -14.34 10.62
CA TRP A 351 6.10 -13.58 10.84
C TRP A 351 5.04 -13.94 9.80
N LYS A 352 5.40 -13.99 8.51
CA LYS A 352 4.49 -14.44 7.45
C LYS A 352 3.96 -15.85 7.69
N ALA A 353 4.82 -16.78 8.10
CA ALA A 353 4.44 -18.15 8.41
C ALA A 353 3.50 -18.22 9.62
N ALA A 354 3.76 -17.45 10.68
CA ALA A 354 2.87 -17.35 11.82
C ALA A 354 1.50 -16.81 11.41
N TRP A 355 1.45 -15.78 10.56
CA TRP A 355 0.21 -15.15 10.12
C TRP A 355 -0.56 -15.98 9.07
N ARG A 356 0.03 -17.04 8.51
CA ARG A 356 -0.71 -17.99 7.65
C ARG A 356 -1.42 -19.09 8.44
N GLN A 357 -1.21 -19.17 9.75
CA GLN A 357 -1.90 -20.14 10.59
C GLN A 357 -3.39 -19.80 10.74
N GLU A 358 -4.22 -20.83 10.89
CA GLU A 358 -5.66 -20.70 11.12
C GLU A 358 -6.05 -21.35 12.47
N PRO A 359 -6.49 -20.56 13.48
CA PRO A 359 -6.47 -19.11 13.51
C PRO A 359 -5.04 -18.58 13.64
N PRO A 360 -4.84 -17.31 13.31
CA PRO A 360 -3.55 -16.66 13.50
C PRO A 360 -3.18 -16.36 14.95
N PRO A 361 -1.91 -15.98 15.21
CA PRO A 361 -1.52 -15.46 16.51
C PRO A 361 -2.40 -14.27 16.94
N ALA A 362 -2.70 -14.24 18.22
CA ALA A 362 -3.52 -13.25 18.87
C ALA A 362 -2.78 -12.72 20.09
N LEU A 363 -2.87 -11.41 20.29
CA LEU A 363 -2.55 -10.74 21.54
C LEU A 363 -3.71 -9.79 21.81
N GLU A 364 -4.70 -10.26 22.56
CA GLU A 364 -6.02 -9.63 22.62
C GLU A 364 -6.49 -9.45 24.06
N LEU A 365 -7.07 -8.29 24.36
CA LEU A 365 -7.63 -7.95 25.66
C LEU A 365 -9.08 -8.42 25.74
N PHE A 366 -9.42 -9.17 26.80
CA PHE A 366 -10.75 -9.69 27.07
C PHE A 366 -11.21 -9.35 28.48
N GLN A 367 -12.54 -9.33 28.66
CA GLN A 367 -13.18 -9.22 29.97
C GLN A 367 -13.62 -10.61 30.44
N ILE A 368 -13.20 -11.01 31.64
CA ILE A 368 -13.60 -12.25 32.31
C ILE A 368 -14.22 -11.88 33.67
N GLY A 369 -15.56 -11.83 33.72
CA GLY A 369 -16.26 -11.32 34.90
C GLY A 369 -15.85 -9.87 35.20
N ALA A 370 -15.32 -9.61 36.39
CA ALA A 370 -14.82 -8.29 36.80
C ALA A 370 -13.34 -8.04 36.43
N THR A 371 -12.63 -9.02 35.88
CA THR A 371 -11.19 -8.95 35.62
C THR A 371 -10.90 -8.86 34.13
N GLU A 372 -9.99 -7.98 33.74
CA GLU A 372 -9.44 -7.95 32.38
C GLU A 372 -8.28 -8.93 32.26
N ALA A 373 -8.20 -9.64 31.14
CA ALA A 373 -7.13 -10.60 30.86
C ALA A 373 -6.64 -10.47 29.42
N VAL A 374 -5.36 -10.78 29.20
CA VAL A 374 -4.74 -10.82 27.88
C VAL A 374 -4.61 -12.27 27.44
N LEU A 375 -5.23 -12.61 26.30
CA LEU A 375 -4.97 -13.83 25.54
C LEU A 375 -3.71 -13.60 24.70
N ASP A 376 -2.75 -14.51 24.78
CA ASP A 376 -1.53 -14.47 23.99
C ASP A 376 -1.24 -15.86 23.38
N THR A 377 -1.40 -15.98 22.07
CA THR A 377 -1.12 -17.22 21.32
C THR A 377 0.14 -17.11 20.47
N ARG A 378 0.95 -16.06 20.67
CA ARG A 378 2.23 -15.89 19.97
C ARG A 378 3.24 -16.93 20.45
N LYS A 379 4.23 -17.26 19.61
CA LYS A 379 5.38 -18.10 19.95
C LYS A 379 6.18 -17.57 21.14
N VAL A 380 6.20 -16.25 21.31
CA VAL A 380 6.88 -15.57 22.43
C VAL A 380 6.04 -15.53 23.72
N ALA A 381 4.79 -16.02 23.67
CA ALA A 381 3.89 -15.98 24.82
C ALA A 381 4.49 -16.73 26.01
N ARG A 382 4.44 -16.10 27.19
CA ARG A 382 4.86 -16.74 28.45
C ARG A 382 3.74 -17.52 29.14
N ALA A 383 2.50 -17.15 28.84
CA ALA A 383 1.30 -17.81 29.31
C ALA A 383 0.16 -17.51 28.32
N PRO A 384 -0.73 -18.49 28.04
CA PRO A 384 -1.80 -18.30 27.06
C PRO A 384 -2.84 -17.28 27.52
N MET A 385 -3.10 -17.17 28.83
CA MET A 385 -4.03 -16.22 29.41
C MET A 385 -3.37 -15.57 30.61
N THR A 386 -3.39 -14.24 30.68
CA THR A 386 -2.81 -13.47 31.78
C THR A 386 -3.82 -12.47 32.34
N PRO A 387 -4.32 -12.64 33.57
CA PRO A 387 -5.14 -11.62 34.22
C PRO A 387 -4.31 -10.37 34.51
N LEU A 388 -4.94 -9.20 34.39
CA LEU A 388 -4.35 -7.90 34.70
C LEU A 388 -4.95 -7.35 35.99
N THR A 389 -4.11 -6.67 36.79
CA THR A 389 -4.64 -5.79 37.84
C THR A 389 -5.31 -4.57 37.22
N PRO A 390 -6.23 -3.88 37.93
CA PRO A 390 -6.83 -2.64 37.43
C PRO A 390 -5.78 -1.57 37.05
N ALA A 391 -4.68 -1.48 37.80
CA ALA A 391 -3.58 -0.57 37.52
C ALA A 391 -2.85 -0.92 36.22
N GLN A 392 -2.56 -2.20 35.99
CA GLN A 392 -1.93 -2.69 34.76
C GLN A 392 -2.82 -2.46 33.54
N ALA A 393 -4.13 -2.72 33.64
CA ALA A 393 -5.06 -2.51 32.54
C ALA A 393 -5.24 -1.02 32.20
N ALA A 394 -5.31 -0.15 33.21
CA ALA A 394 -5.33 1.30 33.01
C ALA A 394 -4.03 1.82 32.36
N LEU A 395 -2.88 1.31 32.81
CA LEU A 395 -1.59 1.65 32.22
C LEU A 395 -1.47 1.17 30.77
N LEU A 396 -1.93 -0.05 30.46
CA LEU A 396 -1.95 -0.58 29.11
C LEU A 396 -2.73 0.34 28.15
N ARG A 397 -3.90 0.84 28.57
CA ARG A 397 -4.68 1.83 27.80
C ARG A 397 -3.97 3.18 27.67
N ALA A 398 -3.33 3.66 28.74
CA ALA A 398 -2.57 4.90 28.69
C ALA A 398 -1.41 4.83 27.67
N LEU A 399 -0.83 3.64 27.49
CA LEU A 399 0.24 3.37 26.52
C LEU A 399 -0.26 3.06 25.10
N ASP A 400 -1.55 3.23 24.80
CA ASP A 400 -2.04 3.21 23.41
C ASP A 400 -1.37 4.28 22.54
N LYS A 401 -1.00 5.39 23.19
CA LYS A 401 -0.17 6.43 22.61
C LYS A 401 1.29 6.13 22.98
N PRO A 402 2.21 6.14 22.01
CA PRO A 402 3.63 5.97 22.29
C PRO A 402 4.08 7.01 23.33
N THR A 403 4.66 6.54 24.43
CA THR A 403 5.00 7.38 25.59
C THR A 403 6.46 7.20 25.94
N SER A 404 7.21 8.29 26.10
CA SER A 404 8.64 8.19 26.44
C SER A 404 8.82 7.46 27.77
N ARG A 405 9.74 6.50 27.81
CA ARG A 405 10.09 5.79 29.05
C ARG A 405 10.44 6.73 30.20
N ARG A 406 11.07 7.87 29.88
CA ARG A 406 11.49 8.89 30.85
C ARG A 406 10.32 9.67 31.46
N SER A 407 9.16 9.65 30.81
CA SER A 407 7.95 10.34 31.27
C SER A 407 7.07 9.49 32.20
N ILE A 408 7.41 8.21 32.38
CA ILE A 408 6.66 7.32 33.26
C ILE A 408 6.94 7.67 34.73
N PRO A 409 5.89 7.98 35.52
CA PRO A 409 6.04 8.22 36.95
C PRO A 409 6.62 7.01 37.72
N PRO A 410 7.46 7.22 38.75
CA PRO A 410 8.10 6.13 39.51
C PRO A 410 7.12 5.07 40.04
N GLU A 411 5.93 5.48 40.48
CA GLU A 411 4.92 4.56 41.01
C GLU A 411 4.38 3.56 39.95
N LYS A 412 4.60 3.83 38.67
CA LYS A 412 4.20 2.95 37.55
C LYS A 412 5.35 2.09 37.01
N HIS A 413 6.59 2.27 37.51
CA HIS A 413 7.77 1.57 36.97
C HIS A 413 7.68 0.05 37.09
N ALA A 414 7.15 -0.45 38.22
CA ALA A 414 6.97 -1.88 38.43
C ALA A 414 5.98 -2.49 37.43
N ASP A 415 4.83 -1.82 37.20
CA ASP A 415 3.82 -2.28 36.25
C ASP A 415 4.33 -2.18 34.80
N VAL A 416 5.04 -1.11 34.43
CA VAL A 416 5.69 -1.01 33.11
C VAL A 416 6.69 -2.15 32.90
N ALA A 417 7.60 -2.38 33.86
CA ALA A 417 8.59 -3.44 33.76
C ALA A 417 7.92 -4.81 33.60
N TRP A 418 6.81 -5.04 34.31
CA TRP A 418 6.04 -6.27 34.19
C TRP A 418 5.36 -6.41 32.82
N LEU A 419 4.72 -5.35 32.30
CA LEU A 419 4.06 -5.36 30.98
C LEU A 419 5.07 -5.53 29.83
N VAL A 420 6.24 -4.91 29.94
CA VAL A 420 7.35 -5.08 28.98
C VAL A 420 7.92 -6.49 29.05
N ALA A 421 8.12 -7.03 30.25
CA ALA A 421 8.56 -8.41 30.41
C ALA A 421 7.56 -9.41 29.81
N ARG A 422 6.27 -9.08 29.71
CA ARG A 422 5.26 -9.95 29.06
C ARG A 422 5.12 -9.72 27.56
N ASP A 423 5.89 -8.80 26.97
CA ASP A 423 5.73 -8.38 25.58
C ASP A 423 4.29 -7.93 25.26
N PHE A 424 3.60 -7.34 26.24
CA PHE A 424 2.30 -6.67 26.07
C PHE A 424 2.50 -5.20 25.71
N VAL A 425 3.62 -4.64 26.19
CA VAL A 425 4.14 -3.32 25.85
C VAL A 425 5.52 -3.51 25.24
N ILE A 426 5.80 -2.85 24.12
CA ILE A 426 7.14 -2.78 23.55
C ILE A 426 7.87 -1.57 24.12
N ASP A 427 9.17 -1.71 24.32
CA ASP A 427 10.12 -0.62 24.54
C ASP A 427 11.00 -0.55 23.28
N HIS A 428 10.71 0.41 22.41
CA HIS A 428 11.34 0.54 21.10
C HIS A 428 11.68 2.02 20.87
N GLU A 429 12.94 2.31 20.52
CA GLU A 429 13.41 3.70 20.30
C GLU A 429 13.06 4.66 21.47
N ASP A 430 13.28 4.22 22.72
CA ASP A 430 12.99 4.93 23.97
C ASP A 430 11.50 5.25 24.23
N MET A 431 10.60 4.61 23.48
CA MET A 431 9.16 4.79 23.59
C MET A 431 8.49 3.48 24.00
N LEU A 432 7.64 3.59 25.02
CA LEU A 432 6.77 2.52 25.48
C LEU A 432 5.45 2.58 24.71
N MET A 433 5.01 1.43 24.21
CA MET A 433 3.78 1.35 23.43
C MET A 433 3.04 0.04 23.64
N ASN A 434 1.74 0.12 23.89
CA ASN A 434 0.84 -1.02 23.93
C ASN A 434 0.71 -1.66 22.55
N ILE A 435 0.91 -2.98 22.48
CA ILE A 435 0.69 -3.78 21.27
C ILE A 435 -0.48 -4.75 21.39
N VAL A 436 -1.15 -4.82 22.55
CA VAL A 436 -2.37 -5.61 22.77
C VAL A 436 -3.53 -5.01 21.97
N VAL A 437 -4.19 -5.88 21.20
CA VAL A 437 -5.32 -5.53 20.34
C VAL A 437 -6.61 -5.53 21.17
N ARG A 438 -7.46 -4.53 20.91
CA ARG A 438 -8.86 -4.54 21.34
C ARG A 438 -9.72 -4.83 20.12
N ALA A 439 -10.22 -6.06 20.04
CA ALA A 439 -11.13 -6.44 18.96
C ALA A 439 -12.48 -5.70 19.13
N ARG A 440 -12.98 -5.11 18.05
CA ARG A 440 -14.30 -4.47 18.05
C ARG A 440 -15.38 -5.56 18.09
N PRO A 441 -16.57 -5.30 18.65
CA PRO A 441 -17.63 -6.30 18.78
C PRO A 441 -17.97 -7.02 17.47
N ALA A 442 -18.01 -6.30 16.35
CA ALA A 442 -18.27 -6.87 15.03
C ALA A 442 -17.23 -7.92 14.59
N VAL A 443 -15.96 -7.71 14.93
CA VAL A 443 -14.87 -8.68 14.62
C VAL A 443 -15.00 -9.92 15.48
N ILE A 444 -15.28 -9.74 16.78
CA ILE A 444 -15.51 -10.84 17.72
C ILE A 444 -16.69 -11.69 17.22
N ALA A 445 -17.80 -11.05 16.86
CA ALA A 445 -18.98 -11.73 16.33
C ALA A 445 -18.70 -12.50 15.03
N ARG A 446 -17.97 -11.90 14.07
CA ARG A 446 -17.59 -12.58 12.82
C ARG A 446 -16.71 -13.80 13.07
N ARG A 447 -15.74 -13.72 13.99
CA ARG A 447 -14.88 -14.86 14.33
C ARG A 447 -15.65 -15.97 15.04
N ALA A 448 -16.57 -15.61 15.94
CA ALA A 448 -17.44 -16.58 16.61
C ALA A 448 -18.33 -17.32 15.60
N ALA A 449 -18.92 -16.60 14.63
CA ALA A 449 -19.70 -17.21 13.56
C ALA A 449 -18.86 -18.15 12.69
N ALA A 450 -17.66 -17.73 12.27
CA ALA A 450 -16.75 -18.56 11.47
C ALA A 450 -16.34 -19.86 12.20
N GLY A 451 -16.04 -19.75 13.52
CA GLY A 451 -15.72 -20.90 14.36
C GLY A 451 -16.90 -21.87 14.52
N ALA A 452 -18.13 -21.36 14.65
CA ALA A 452 -19.33 -22.19 14.71
C ALA A 452 -19.54 -22.99 13.41
N THR A 453 -19.40 -22.35 12.25
CA THR A 453 -19.48 -23.06 10.95
C THR A 453 -18.39 -24.13 10.77
N ALA A 454 -17.18 -23.92 11.31
CA ALA A 454 -16.12 -24.93 11.24
C ALA A 454 -16.40 -26.14 12.13
N LEU A 455 -17.02 -25.93 13.30
CA LEU A 455 -17.49 -27.00 14.19
C LEU A 455 -18.68 -27.76 13.60
N GLU A 456 -19.63 -27.07 12.96
CA GLU A 456 -20.76 -27.68 12.26
C GLU A 456 -20.33 -28.48 11.02
N ALA A 457 -19.28 -28.05 10.32
CA ALA A 457 -18.71 -28.81 9.20
C ALA A 457 -17.88 -30.03 9.65
N ALA A 458 -17.48 -30.08 10.91
CA ALA A 458 -16.69 -31.17 11.50
C ALA A 458 -17.53 -32.20 12.28
N ALA A 459 -18.80 -31.88 12.58
CA ALA A 459 -19.78 -32.75 13.22
C ALA A 459 -20.65 -33.45 12.17
#